data_AF-A0A261Q821-F1
#
_entry.id   AF-A0A261Q821-F1
#
_cell.length_a   1.000
_cell.length_b   1.000
_cell.length_c   1.000
_cell.angle_alpha   90.00
_cell.angle_beta   90.00
_cell.angle_gamma   90.00
#
_symmetry.space_group_name_H-M   'P 1'
#
loop_
_entity.id
_entity.type
_entity.pdbx_description
1 polymer ?
#
loop_
_entity_poly.entity_id
_entity_poly.type
_entity_poly.pdbx_seq_one_letter_code
_entity_poly.pdbx_strand_id
1 'polypeptide(L)' 'MKTEEVLGTLSPTTRERALLIAKRLMRGGRRSPAEAIKMASELARRWAWRQVPARRLSETYYN' A
#
# COMPACT_ATOMS: atom_id res chain seq x y z
N MET A 1 9.14 1.62 -14.01
CA MET A 1 7.72 1.75 -13.62
C MET A 1 7.51 3.14 -13.05
N LYS A 2 6.63 3.93 -13.67
CA LYS A 2 6.31 5.29 -13.22
C LYS A 2 5.53 5.21 -11.90
N THR A 3 5.69 6.18 -11.01
CA THR A 3 5.03 6.21 -9.68
C THR A 3 3.51 6.17 -9.76
N GLU A 4 2.95 6.72 -10.84
CA GLU A 4 1.52 6.70 -11.13
C GLU A 4 0.99 5.29 -11.40
N GLU A 5 1.75 4.47 -12.13
CA GLU A 5 1.39 3.06 -12.37
C GLU A 5 1.35 2.28 -11.05
N VAL A 6 2.32 2.52 -10.16
CA VAL A 6 2.39 1.85 -8.85
C VAL A 6 1.18 2.19 -7.99
N LEU A 7 0.81 3.48 -7.91
CA LEU A 7 -0.37 3.92 -7.17
C LEU A 7 -1.68 3.47 -7.82
N GLY A 8 -1.70 3.35 -9.15
CA GLY A 8 -2.84 2.86 -9.92
C GLY A 8 -3.27 1.43 -9.54
N THR A 9 -2.31 0.57 -9.18
CA THR A 9 -2.59 -0.81 -8.72
C THR A 9 -3.26 -0.92 -7.35
N LEU A 10 -3.33 0.17 -6.58
CA LEU A 10 -3.87 0.18 -5.22
C LEU A 10 -5.35 0.56 -5.22
N SER A 11 -6.13 -0.03 -4.31
CA SER A 11 -7.49 0.43 -4.01
C SER A 11 -7.47 1.87 -3.50
N PRO A 12 -8.57 2.65 -3.65
CA PRO A 12 -8.59 4.07 -3.27
C PRO A 12 -8.08 4.34 -1.84
N THR A 13 -8.56 3.58 -0.86
CA THR A 13 -8.13 3.69 0.55
C THR A 13 -6.65 3.34 0.75
N THR A 14 -6.17 2.32 0.05
CA THR A 14 -4.75 1.90 0.13
C THR A 14 -3.84 2.93 -0.54
N ARG A 15 -4.30 3.55 -1.63
CA ARG A 15 -3.61 4.62 -2.35
C ARG A 15 -3.48 5.88 -1.50
N GLU A 16 -4.55 6.33 -0.86
CA GLU A 16 -4.51 7.47 0.06
C GLU A 16 -3.52 7.23 1.20
N ARG A 17 -3.53 6.03 1.78
CA ARG A 17 -2.57 5.66 2.82
C ARG A 17 -1.13 5.66 2.29
N ALA A 18 -0.88 5.16 1.07
CA ALA A 18 0.42 5.22 0.44
C ALA A 18 0.89 6.68 0.25
N LEU A 19 0.01 7.59 -0.19
CA LEU A 19 0.35 9.01 -0.34
C LEU A 19 0.73 9.66 1.00
N LEU A 20 0.00 9.36 2.08
CA LEU A 20 0.32 9.87 3.42
C LEU A 20 1.67 9.38 3.93
N ILE A 21 2.00 8.09 3.72
CA ILE A 21 3.28 7.51 4.09
C ILE A 21 4.40 8.13 3.25
N ALA A 22 4.20 8.26 1.93
CA ALA A 22 5.18 8.86 1.03
C ALA A 22 5.50 10.30 1.44
N LYS A 23 4.47 11.11 1.76
CA LYS A 23 4.64 12.48 2.27
C LYS A 23 5.50 12.51 3.54
N ARG A 24 5.30 11.58 4.47
CA ARG A 24 6.13 11.48 5.69
C ARG A 24 7.57 11.09 5.37
N LEU A 25 7.78 10.16 4.46
CA LEU A 25 9.12 9.74 4.04
C LEU A 25 9.89 10.86 3.35
N MET A 26 9.22 11.67 2.52
CA MET A 26 9.81 12.81 1.83
C MET A 26 10.16 13.96 2.79
N ARG A 27 9.34 14.23 3.81
CA ARG A 27 9.63 15.26 4.83
C ARG A 27 10.92 15.01 5.60
N GLY A 28 11.39 13.77 5.67
CA GLY A 28 12.67 13.43 6.30
C GLY A 28 13.90 13.70 5.43
N GLY A 29 13.74 14.19 4.18
CA GLY A 29 14.83 14.57 3.27
C GLY A 29 15.74 13.43 2.80
N ARG A 30 15.52 12.19 3.27
CA ARG A 30 16.42 11.05 3.04
C ARG A 30 16.12 10.24 1.77
N ARG A 31 15.04 10.53 1.05
CA ARG A 31 14.57 9.68 -0.06
C ARG A 31 14.04 10.51 -1.21
N SER A 32 14.35 10.08 -2.43
CA SER A 32 13.75 10.65 -3.64
C SER A 32 12.24 10.39 -3.66
N PRO A 33 11.45 11.21 -4.39
CA PRO A 33 10.01 11.02 -4.48
C PRO A 33 9.60 9.63 -4.99
N ALA A 34 10.36 9.09 -5.96
CA ALA A 34 10.10 7.77 -6.53
C ALA A 34 10.31 6.63 -5.51
N GLU A 35 11.40 6.68 -4.75
CA GLU A 35 11.69 5.69 -3.71
C GLU A 35 10.67 5.75 -2.57
N ALA A 36 10.29 6.97 -2.15
CA ALA A 36 9.28 7.18 -1.13
C ALA A 36 7.92 6.59 -1.55
N ILE A 37 7.49 6.78 -2.80
CA ILE A 37 6.23 6.21 -3.31
C ILE A 37 6.31 4.69 -3.42
N LYS A 38 7.43 4.13 -3.89
CA LYS A 38 7.60 2.67 -3.99
C LYS A 38 7.51 2.01 -2.61
N MET A 39 8.22 2.56 -1.63
CA MET A 39 8.21 2.08 -0.25
C MET A 39 6.84 2.25 0.41
N ALA A 40 6.21 3.41 0.22
CA ALA A 40 4.90 3.69 0.78
C ALA A 40 3.81 2.78 0.23
N SER A 41 3.86 2.48 -1.07
CA SER A 41 2.93 1.57 -1.73
C SER A 41 3.03 0.15 -1.15
N GLU A 42 4.25 -0.32 -0.88
CA GLU A 42 4.48 -1.62 -0.26
C GLU A 42 3.96 -1.68 1.18
N LEU A 43 4.22 -0.65 1.98
CA LEU A 43 3.72 -0.54 3.35
C LEU A 43 2.19 -0.48 3.40
N ALA A 44 1.57 0.26 2.48
CA ALA A 44 0.12 0.37 2.38
C ALA A 44 -0.52 -0.96 1.98
N ARG A 45 0.07 -1.70 1.02
CA ARG A 45 -0.40 -3.05 0.66
C ARG A 45 -0.40 -3.98 1.86
N ARG A 46 0.72 -4.06 2.59
CA ARG A 46 0.83 -4.92 3.78
C ARG A 46 -0.19 -4.57 4.85
N TRP A 47 -0.44 -3.28 5.06
CA TRP A 47 -1.51 -2.84 5.95
C TRP A 47 -2.88 -3.30 5.47
N ALA A 48 -3.19 -3.17 4.18
CA ALA A 48 -4.46 -3.63 3.62
C ALA A 48 -4.66 -5.14 3.78
N TRP A 49 -3.62 -5.95 3.55
CA TRP A 49 -3.65 -7.39 3.78
C TRP A 49 -3.98 -7.76 5.23
N ARG A 50 -3.46 -7.01 6.21
CA ARG A 50 -3.76 -7.21 7.64
C ARG A 50 -5.19 -6.83 8.02
N GLN A 51 -5.85 -6.00 7.21
CA GLN A 51 -7.23 -5.57 7.45
C GLN A 51 -8.25 -6.54 6.89
N VAL A 52 -7.85 -7.46 6.00
CA VAL A 52 -8.74 -8.53 5.53
C VAL A 52 -8.97 -9.49 6.71
N PRO A 53 -10.21 -9.64 7.19
CA PRO A 53 -10.50 -10.60 8.24
C PRO A 53 -10.10 -11.99 7.75
N ALA A 54 -9.37 -12.76 8.54
CA ALA A 54 -9.00 -14.15 8.24
C ALA A 54 -10.21 -15.09 8.04
N ARG A 55 -11.43 -14.57 8.14
CA ARG A 55 -12.70 -15.30 8.23
C ARG A 55 -13.27 -15.78 6.90
N ARG A 56 -12.55 -15.62 5.78
CA ARG A 56 -13.03 -16.04 4.44
C ARG A 56 -12.12 -17.06 3.73
N LEU A 57 -11.22 -17.71 4.46
CA LEU A 57 -10.38 -18.79 3.93
C LEU A 57 -10.71 -20.16 4.51
N SER A 58 -11.56 -20.24 5.54
CA SER A 58 -11.99 -21.50 6.16
C SER A 58 -13.34 -22.03 5.66
N GLU A 59 -14.08 -21.26 4.86
CA GLU A 59 -15.47 -21.59 4.50
C GLU A 59 -15.62 -22.25 3.11
N THR A 60 -14.53 -22.33 2.32
CA THR A 60 -14.55 -22.91 0.96
C THR A 60 -14.01 -24.33 0.86
N TYR A 61 -13.68 -24.98 1.97
CA TYR A 61 -13.17 -26.38 1.98
C TYR A 61 -14.17 -27.42 2.50
N TYR A 62 -15.42 -27.03 2.76
CA TYR A 62 -16.51 -27.95 3.09
C TYR A 62 -17.79 -27.52 2.36
N ASN A 63 -17.93 -27.91 1.10
CA ASN A 63 -19.21 -28.23 0.46
C ASN A 63 -18.94 -29.25 -0.64
#